data_AF-A0A0L8HU07-F1
#
_entry.id   AF-A0A0L8HU07-F1
#
_cell.length_a   1.000
_cell.length_b   1.000
_cell.length_c   1.000
_cell.angle_alpha   90.00
_cell.angle_beta   90.00
_cell.angle_gamma   90.00
#
_symmetry.space_group_name_H-M   'P 1'
#
loop_
_entity.id
_entity.type
_entity.pdbx_description
1 polymer ?
#
loop_
_entity_poly.entity_id
_entity_poly.type
_entity_poly.pdbx_seq_one_letter_code
_entity_poly.pdbx_strand_id
1 'polypeptide(L)'
;MSVRKATLPLRQHKHNDKLKHNAGCFFWVNQNGLPLKEETWERMWSFAAKQHPDGENVIESVRVLSDNLPKIQLYWDTVFPYPEV
;
A
#
# COMPACT_ATOMS: atom_id res chain seq x y z
N MET A 1 -39.73 -11.36 -6.49
CA MET A 1 -38.39 -11.97 -6.56
C MET A 1 -37.47 -11.16 -5.66
N SER A 2 -37.01 -11.72 -4.54
CA SER A 2 -36.27 -11.00 -3.49
C SER A 2 -34.77 -11.24 -3.64
N VAL A 3 -34.04 -10.26 -4.15
CA VAL A 3 -32.58 -10.32 -4.26
C VAL A 3 -31.97 -10.10 -2.88
N ARG A 4 -31.45 -11.16 -2.26
CA ARG A 4 -30.69 -11.04 -1.02
C ARG A 4 -29.33 -10.42 -1.37
N LYS A 5 -29.08 -9.19 -0.91
CA LYS A 5 -27.73 -8.59 -0.92
C LYS A 5 -26.83 -9.45 -0.05
N ALA A 6 -25.87 -10.14 -0.66
CA ALA A 6 -24.82 -10.84 0.06
C ALA A 6 -23.80 -9.82 0.55
N THR A 7 -23.96 -9.34 1.79
CA THR A 7 -22.88 -8.63 2.49
C THR A 7 -21.85 -9.67 2.89
N LEU A 8 -20.77 -9.76 2.12
CA LEU A 8 -19.60 -10.57 2.48
C LEU A 8 -18.99 -9.98 3.77
N PRO A 9 -18.74 -10.81 4.81
CA PRO A 9 -18.09 -10.31 6.02
C PRO A 9 -16.66 -9.89 5.67
N LEU A 10 -16.31 -8.63 5.93
CA LEU A 10 -14.93 -8.17 5.88
C LEU A 10 -14.14 -9.00 6.90
N ARG A 11 -13.32 -9.92 6.40
CA ARG A 11 -12.46 -10.78 7.21
C ARG A 11 -11.43 -9.91 7.92
N GLN A 12 -11.72 -9.55 9.17
CA GLN A 12 -10.73 -8.94 10.05
C GLN A 12 -9.68 -10.00 10.37
N HIS A 13 -8.54 -9.94 9.66
CA HIS A 13 -7.38 -10.76 9.98
C HIS A 13 -6.77 -10.25 11.29
N LYS A 14 -7.18 -10.88 12.39
CA LYS A 14 -6.49 -10.81 13.68
C LYS A 14 -5.04 -11.24 13.43
N HIS A 15 -4.09 -10.36 13.77
CA HIS A 15 -2.65 -10.61 13.64
C HIS A 15 -2.30 -11.90 14.37
N ASN A 16 -2.09 -12.98 13.64
CA ASN A 16 -1.66 -14.26 14.17
C ASN A 16 -0.40 -14.62 13.41
N ASP A 17 0.75 -14.45 14.08
CA ASP A 17 2.12 -14.64 13.56
C ASP A 17 2.44 -16.08 13.10
N LYS A 18 1.43 -16.91 12.84
CA LYS A 18 1.57 -18.33 12.50
C LYS A 18 0.82 -18.77 11.23
N LEU A 19 0.46 -17.86 10.33
CA LEU A 19 0.02 -18.23 8.98
C LEU A 19 1.21 -18.24 8.01
N LYS A 20 2.14 -19.17 8.23
CA LYS A 20 3.02 -19.62 7.16
C LYS A 20 2.16 -20.39 6.15
N HIS A 21 2.34 -20.08 4.86
CA HIS A 21 1.85 -20.87 3.71
C HIS A 21 0.34 -20.82 3.41
N ASN A 22 -0.13 -19.70 2.88
CA ASN A 22 -1.10 -19.73 1.78
C ASN A 22 -0.59 -18.75 0.72
N ALA A 23 -0.66 -19.12 -0.55
CA ALA A 23 0.04 -18.51 -1.69
C ALA A 23 -0.42 -17.09 -2.06
N GLY A 24 -0.34 -16.14 -1.12
CA GLY A 24 -0.59 -14.72 -1.33
C GLY A 24 0.46 -13.90 -0.59
N CYS A 25 1.02 -12.89 -1.27
CA CYS A 25 1.88 -11.91 -0.61
C CYS A 25 1.00 -11.03 0.28
N PHE A 26 1.30 -10.96 1.57
CA PHE A 26 0.61 -10.05 2.48
C PHE A 26 1.13 -8.63 2.26
N PHE A 27 0.22 -7.67 2.10
CA PHE A 27 0.56 -6.25 1.99
C PHE A 27 -0.34 -5.41 2.91
N TRP A 28 0.19 -4.27 3.34
CA TRP A 28 -0.56 -3.30 4.14
C TRP A 28 -1.43 -2.42 3.23
N VAL A 29 -2.61 -2.05 3.73
CA VAL A 29 -3.52 -1.10 3.06
C VAL A 29 -3.61 0.16 3.91
N ASN A 30 -3.41 1.32 3.30
CA ASN A 30 -3.68 2.60 3.95
C ASN A 30 -5.19 2.85 4.04
N GLN A 31 -5.69 3.08 5.25
CA GLN A 31 -7.11 3.35 5.52
C GLN A 31 -7.38 4.79 5.98
N ASN A 32 -6.34 5.61 6.12
CA ASN A 32 -6.40 6.95 6.70
C ASN A 32 -6.37 8.08 5.67
N GLY A 33 -6.29 7.75 4.38
CA GLY A 33 -6.19 8.73 3.29
C GLY A 33 -4.79 9.34 3.16
N LEU A 34 -4.71 10.50 2.53
CA LEU A 34 -3.47 11.27 2.35
C LEU A 34 -3.60 12.64 3.00
N PRO A 35 -2.55 13.17 3.66
CA PRO A 35 -1.24 12.54 3.90
C PRO A 35 -1.32 11.32 4.84
N LEU A 36 -0.33 10.43 4.74
CA LEU A 36 -0.28 9.21 5.54
C LEU A 36 -0.13 9.55 7.04
N LYS A 37 -0.87 8.83 7.89
CA LYS A 37 -0.68 8.90 9.34
C LYS A 37 0.69 8.31 9.70
N GLU A 38 1.36 8.88 10.69
CA GLU A 38 2.68 8.44 11.18
C GLU A 38 2.74 6.94 11.47
N GLU A 39 1.73 6.39 12.13
CA GLU A 39 1.64 4.94 12.41
C GLU A 39 1.64 4.09 11.12
N THR A 40 0.88 4.51 10.11
CA THR A 40 0.83 3.84 8.80
C THR A 40 2.16 4.00 8.05
N TRP A 41 2.80 5.16 8.19
CA TRP A 41 4.09 5.50 7.61
C TRP A 41 5.22 4.63 8.18
N GLU A 42 5.34 4.52 9.50
CA GLU A 42 6.35 3.68 10.15
C GLU A 42 6.12 2.19 9.86
N ARG A 43 4.85 1.76 9.80
CA ARG A 43 4.51 0.37 9.45
C ARG A 43 4.91 0.03 8.01
N MET A 44 4.74 0.97 7.08
CA MET A 44 5.18 0.82 5.69
C MET A 44 6.70 0.64 5.63
N TRP A 45 7.47 1.51 6.29
CA TRP A 45 8.93 1.42 6.32
C TRP A 45 9.43 0.12 6.97
N SER A 46 8.84 -0.27 8.10
CA SER A 46 9.14 -1.54 8.78
C SER A 46 8.88 -2.77 7.90
N PHE A 47 7.83 -2.72 7.07
CA PHE A 47 7.52 -3.80 6.13
C PHE A 47 8.52 -3.84 4.98
N ALA A 48 8.86 -2.68 4.41
CA ALA A 48 9.83 -2.57 3.33
C ALA A 48 11.22 -3.06 3.75
N ALA A 49 11.68 -2.72 4.97
CA ALA A 49 12.94 -3.22 5.54
C ALA A 49 12.96 -4.75 5.63
N LYS A 50 11.87 -5.39 6.04
CA LYS A 50 11.80 -6.86 6.14
C LYS A 50 11.82 -7.58 4.79
N GLN A 51 11.37 -6.90 3.74
CA GLN A 51 11.22 -7.49 2.40
C GLN A 51 12.43 -7.24 1.49
N HIS A 52 13.14 -6.14 1.70
CA HIS A 52 14.30 -5.76 0.89
C HIS A 52 15.56 -6.54 1.34
N PRO A 53 16.39 -7.05 0.41
CA PRO A 53 17.62 -7.77 0.77
C PRO A 53 18.59 -6.93 1.60
N ASP A 54 18.70 -5.63 1.32
CA ASP A 54 19.56 -4.69 2.06
C ASP A 54 18.91 -4.10 3.32
N GLY A 55 17.69 -4.52 3.65
CA GLY A 55 17.04 -4.23 4.91
C GLY A 55 16.86 -2.74 5.22
N GLU A 56 17.24 -2.36 6.44
CA GLU A 56 17.14 -0.99 6.98
C GLU A 56 18.03 0.01 6.25
N ASN A 57 19.16 -0.41 5.68
CA ASN A 57 20.11 0.48 5.01
C ASN A 57 19.46 1.27 3.86
N VAL A 58 18.59 0.62 3.08
CA VAL A 58 17.88 1.29 1.99
C VAL A 58 16.84 2.27 2.53
N ILE A 59 16.17 1.91 3.62
CA ILE A 59 15.19 2.79 4.27
C ILE A 59 15.87 4.04 4.80
N GLU A 60 16.99 3.88 5.50
CA GLU A 60 17.80 4.99 5.99
C GLU A 60 18.29 5.86 4.84
N SER A 61 18.81 5.27 3.76
CA SER A 61 19.30 6.04 2.62
C SER A 61 18.21 6.92 1.99
N VAL A 62 16.99 6.40 1.85
CA VAL A 62 15.87 7.15 1.26
C VAL A 62 15.35 8.21 2.24
N ARG A 63 15.29 7.92 3.54
CA ARG A 63 14.84 8.86 4.57
C ARG A 63 15.84 10.00 4.79
N VAL A 64 17.14 9.71 4.80
CA VAL A 64 18.22 10.71 4.92
C VAL A 64 18.26 11.60 3.69
N LEU A 65 18.02 11.04 2.50
CA LEU A 65 17.97 11.81 1.25
C LEU A 65 16.61 12.46 0.99
N SER A 66 15.67 12.45 1.94
CA SER A 66 14.28 12.89 1.73
C SER A 66 14.15 14.29 1.10
N ASP A 67 15.05 15.21 1.44
CA ASP A 67 15.09 16.57 0.89
C ASP A 67 15.65 16.67 -0.54
N ASN A 68 16.35 15.64 -1.03
CA ASN A 68 17.01 15.61 -2.35
C ASN A 68 16.49 14.47 -3.25
N LEU A 69 15.31 13.90 -2.96
CA LEU A 69 14.72 12.89 -3.83
C LEU A 69 14.25 13.50 -5.17
N PRO A 70 14.40 12.77 -6.29
CA PRO A 70 13.89 13.22 -7.57
C PRO A 70 12.36 13.36 -7.51
N LYS A 71 11.85 14.53 -7.90
CA LYS A 71 10.41 14.78 -7.95
C LYS A 71 9.77 13.99 -9.09
N ILE A 72 8.75 13.22 -8.75
CA ILE A 72 7.97 12.46 -9.74
C ILE A 72 7.08 13.45 -10.51
N GLN A 73 7.21 13.47 -11.84
CA GLN A 73 6.28 14.19 -12.70
C GLN A 73 4.98 13.39 -12.81
N LEU A 74 3.85 14.02 -12.51
CA LEU A 74 2.53 13.42 -12.67
C LEU A 74 2.07 13.62 -14.11
N TYR A 75 1.86 12.53 -14.83
CA TYR A 75 1.25 12.56 -16.15
C TYR A 75 -0.27 12.43 -16.01
N TRP A 76 -1.01 13.37 -16.59
CA TRP A 76 -2.48 13.40 -16.57
C TRP A 76 -3.11 12.66 -17.77
N ASP A 77 -2.36 11.80 -18.44
CA ASP A 77 -2.80 11.20 -19.70
C ASP A 77 -3.75 10.01 -19.47
N THR A 78 -5.00 10.33 -19.16
CA THR A 78 -6.16 9.57 -19.61
C THR A 78 -7.22 10.54 -20.11
N VAL A 79 -6.90 11.21 -21.23
CA VAL A 79 -7.95 11.74 -22.09
C VAL A 79 -8.65 10.51 -22.67
N PHE A 80 -9.80 10.12 -22.11
CA PHE A 80 -10.71 9.23 -22.80
C PHE A 80 -11.18 9.98 -24.05
N PRO A 81 -10.84 9.54 -25.27
CA PRO A 81 -11.46 10.12 -26.45
C PRO A 81 -12.96 9.84 -26.34
N TYR A 82 -13.76 10.89 -26.14
CA TYR A 82 -15.20 10.76 -26.32
C TYR A 82 -15.43 10.30 -27.77
N PRO A 83 -16.29 9.29 -28.01
CA PRO A 83 -16.70 9.01 -29.36
C PRO A 83 -17.39 10.26 -29.90
N GLU A 84 -16.85 10.83 -30.98
CA GLU A 84 -17.53 11.86 -31.75
C GLU A 84 -18.89 11.29 -32.18
N VAL A 85 -19.97 11.99 -31.80
CA VAL A 85 -21.36 11.65 -32.15
C VAL A 85 -21.65 12.13 -33.56
#